data_AF-A0A2T1GD86-F1
#
_entry.id   AF-A0A2T1GD86-F1
#
_cell.length_a   1.000
_cell.length_b   1.000
_cell.length_c   1.000
_cell.angle_alpha   90.00
_cell.angle_beta   90.00
_cell.angle_gamma   90.00
#
_symmetry.space_group_name_H-M   'P 1'
#
loop_
_entity.id
_entity.type
_entity.pdbx_description
1 polymer ?
#
loop_
_entity_poly.entity_id
_entity_poly.type
_entity_poly.pdbx_seq_one_letter_code
_entity_poly.pdbx_strand_id
1 'polypeptide(L)'
;MKRFSIVCGLIIASTLVPVRAIAATFSQLVVYGDSLSDLGRAADATSALPPALKFPAYPNGGGRFSNGPIWVEYLADKLGIDRNPVTNPNFAAKNFAIGGATTSTVNIGQPLSSSFIGIQTQVDNNPISDPAALYVIWGGANDYLLGGVTDPTTPVANLAGEITTLIGLGATNILVPNLPNLGALPSTRNLG
;
A
#
# COMPACT_ATOMS: atom_id res chain seq x y z
N MET A 1 -35.86 49.76 47.10
CA MET A 1 -34.49 49.40 47.52
C MET A 1 -34.28 47.90 47.35
N LYS A 2 -33.28 47.54 46.52
CA LYS A 2 -32.58 46.25 46.38
C LYS A 2 -33.38 45.00 45.99
N ARG A 3 -33.59 44.81 44.68
CA ARG A 3 -33.67 43.49 44.02
C ARG A 3 -32.75 43.54 42.81
N PHE A 4 -31.50 43.11 42.95
CA PHE A 4 -30.60 42.96 41.81
C PHE A 4 -29.55 41.88 42.10
N SER A 5 -29.48 40.92 41.17
CA SER A 5 -28.33 40.06 40.84
C SER A 5 -27.86 39.00 41.83
N ILE A 6 -28.38 37.77 41.70
CA ILE A 6 -27.54 36.55 41.68
C ILE A 6 -28.20 35.51 40.75
N VAL A 7 -28.08 35.70 39.44
CA VAL A 7 -28.22 34.61 38.46
C VAL A 7 -27.24 34.92 37.34
N CYS A 8 -26.05 34.32 37.36
CA CYS A 8 -25.16 34.25 36.18
C CYS A 8 -23.98 33.27 36.35
N GLY A 9 -23.96 32.42 37.38
CA GLY A 9 -22.75 31.66 37.74
C GLY A 9 -22.63 30.22 37.23
N LEU A 10 -23.48 29.74 36.32
CA LEU A 10 -23.52 28.30 36.01
C LEU A 10 -23.88 27.94 34.55
N ILE A 11 -23.31 28.63 33.55
CA ILE A 11 -23.43 28.19 32.14
C ILE A 11 -22.11 28.40 31.37
N ILE A 12 -20.96 28.06 31.95
CA ILE A 12 -19.69 27.97 31.20
C ILE A 12 -18.85 26.78 31.71
N ALA A 13 -19.43 25.59 31.79
CA ALA A 13 -18.68 24.38 32.17
C ALA A 13 -19.09 23.12 31.39
N SER A 14 -19.80 23.25 30.26
CA SER A 14 -20.45 22.13 29.57
C SER A 14 -20.01 21.88 28.12
N THR A 15 -18.90 22.45 27.64
CA THR A 15 -18.44 22.25 26.25
C THR A 15 -17.08 21.57 26.08
N LEU A 16 -16.52 20.97 27.12
CA LEU A 16 -15.28 20.18 27.04
C LEU A 16 -15.53 18.67 27.09
N VAL A 17 -16.61 18.18 26.49
CA VAL A 17 -16.67 16.75 26.16
C VAL A 17 -15.77 16.58 24.92
N PRO A 18 -14.62 15.88 25.01
CA PRO A 18 -13.84 15.61 23.82
C PRO A 18 -14.73 14.81 22.87
N VAL A 19 -15.03 15.39 21.70
CA VAL A 19 -15.59 14.63 20.60
C VAL A 19 -14.58 13.51 20.33
N ARG A 20 -14.98 12.26 20.56
CA ARG A 20 -14.19 11.13 20.11
C ARG A 20 -14.08 11.27 18.60
N ALA A 21 -12.89 11.59 18.11
CA ALA A 21 -12.59 11.36 16.70
C ALA A 21 -12.82 9.87 16.45
N ILE A 22 -13.85 9.51 15.69
CA ILE A 22 -14.00 8.16 15.18
C ILE A 22 -12.92 8.02 14.10
N ALA A 23 -11.74 7.56 14.51
CA ALA A 23 -10.80 7.02 13.55
C ALA A 23 -11.43 5.76 12.96
N ALA A 24 -11.46 5.65 11.64
CA ALA A 24 -11.86 4.42 10.99
C ALA A 24 -10.93 3.30 11.49
N THR A 25 -11.51 2.26 12.07
CA THR A 25 -10.77 1.06 12.46
C THR A 25 -10.86 0.05 11.32
N PHE A 26 -9.71 -0.47 10.88
CA PHE A 26 -9.65 -1.50 9.88
C PHE A 26 -9.28 -2.84 10.51
N SER A 27 -9.88 -3.93 10.02
CA SER A 27 -9.56 -5.29 10.48
C SER A 27 -8.13 -5.69 10.12
N GLN A 28 -7.67 -5.27 8.94
CA GLN A 28 -6.35 -5.59 8.37
C GLN A 28 -6.04 -4.68 7.18
N LEU A 29 -4.78 -4.73 6.74
CA LEU A 29 -4.37 -4.23 5.42
C LEU A 29 -4.35 -5.39 4.43
N VAL A 30 -4.91 -5.17 3.24
CA VAL A 30 -4.78 -6.06 2.08
C VAL A 30 -4.10 -5.25 0.98
N VAL A 31 -2.91 -5.63 0.55
CA VAL A 31 -2.07 -4.77 -0.28
C VAL A 31 -1.72 -5.46 -1.58
N TYR A 32 -1.96 -4.78 -2.68
CA TYR A 32 -1.57 -5.15 -4.03
C TYR A 32 -0.68 -4.04 -4.59
N GLY A 33 0.41 -4.40 -5.26
CA GLY A 33 1.32 -3.38 -5.76
C GLY A 33 2.70 -3.88 -6.15
N ASP A 34 3.64 -2.95 -6.11
CA ASP A 34 5.02 -3.18 -6.53
C ASP A 34 6.04 -3.03 -5.39
N SER A 35 7.30 -2.76 -5.76
CA SER A 35 8.42 -2.51 -4.86
C SER A 35 8.15 -1.48 -3.76
N LEU A 36 7.30 -0.47 -3.99
CA LEU A 36 6.99 0.57 -3.00
C LEU A 36 6.23 0.00 -1.79
N SER A 37 5.62 -1.17 -1.92
CA SER A 37 4.81 -1.82 -0.89
C SER A 37 5.30 -3.22 -0.52
N ASP A 38 6.30 -3.75 -1.22
CA ASP A 38 6.86 -5.09 -1.04
C ASP A 38 7.60 -5.26 0.30
N LEU A 39 7.15 -6.23 1.11
CA LEU A 39 7.72 -6.58 2.42
C LEU A 39 8.78 -7.71 2.37
N GLY A 40 9.23 -8.11 1.18
CA GLY A 40 10.25 -9.13 0.99
C GLY A 40 9.91 -10.23 -0.02
N ARG A 41 8.76 -10.16 -0.70
CA ARG A 41 8.34 -11.16 -1.70
C ARG A 41 9.33 -11.26 -2.86
N ALA A 42 9.89 -10.15 -3.34
CA ALA A 42 10.95 -10.19 -4.36
C ALA A 42 12.25 -10.84 -3.82
N ALA A 43 12.58 -10.60 -2.56
CA ALA A 43 13.75 -11.20 -1.90
C ALA A 43 13.58 -12.73 -1.77
N ASP A 44 12.39 -13.17 -1.38
CA ASP A 44 12.06 -14.59 -1.29
C ASP A 44 12.08 -15.26 -2.67
N ALA A 45 11.49 -14.61 -3.67
CA ALA A 45 11.45 -15.09 -5.06
C ALA A 45 12.83 -15.27 -5.70
N THR A 46 13.84 -14.55 -5.21
CA THR A 46 15.23 -14.62 -5.71
C THR A 46 16.20 -15.25 -4.71
N SER A 47 15.71 -15.77 -3.58
CA SER A 47 16.55 -16.26 -2.47
C SER A 47 17.51 -17.39 -2.86
N ALA A 48 17.09 -18.26 -3.78
CA ALA A 48 17.87 -19.38 -4.32
C ALA A 48 18.80 -19.00 -5.48
N LEU A 49 18.71 -17.77 -6.01
CA LEU A 49 19.54 -17.31 -7.11
C LEU A 49 20.95 -16.91 -6.64
N PRO A 50 21.96 -16.89 -7.53
CA PRO A 50 23.27 -16.34 -7.22
C PRO A 50 23.19 -14.90 -6.70
N PRO A 51 24.13 -14.44 -5.84
CA PRO A 51 24.08 -13.10 -5.24
C PRO A 51 23.85 -11.94 -6.23
N ALA A 52 24.41 -12.02 -7.44
CA ALA A 52 24.25 -11.00 -8.48
C ALA A 52 22.83 -10.88 -9.05
N LEU A 53 21.96 -11.87 -8.81
CA LEU A 53 20.58 -11.94 -9.29
C LEU A 53 19.55 -11.84 -8.15
N LYS A 54 20.00 -11.55 -6.91
CA LYS A 54 19.11 -11.31 -5.78
C LYS A 54 18.57 -9.90 -5.82
N PHE A 55 17.24 -9.77 -5.68
CA PHE A 55 16.55 -8.48 -5.64
C PHE A 55 15.70 -8.37 -4.37
N PRO A 56 15.63 -7.21 -3.70
CA PRO A 56 16.40 -6.01 -3.98
C PRO A 56 17.91 -6.23 -3.76
N ALA A 57 18.72 -5.62 -4.61
CA ALA A 57 20.18 -5.84 -4.68
C ALA A 57 20.96 -5.09 -3.57
N TYR A 58 20.45 -5.10 -2.34
CA TYR A 58 21.14 -4.57 -1.17
C TYR A 58 20.68 -5.25 0.13
N PRO A 59 21.61 -5.60 1.02
CA PRO A 59 21.31 -6.45 2.18
C PRO A 59 20.61 -5.73 3.34
N ASN A 60 20.77 -4.40 3.45
CA ASN A 60 20.40 -3.67 4.67
C ASN A 60 18.91 -3.33 4.79
N GLY A 61 18.11 -3.58 3.74
CA GLY A 61 16.68 -3.26 3.72
C GLY A 61 15.77 -4.34 4.29
N GLY A 62 16.31 -5.48 4.73
CA GLY A 62 15.49 -6.62 5.17
C GLY A 62 14.52 -7.11 4.09
N GLY A 63 14.96 -7.13 2.82
CA GLY A 63 14.17 -7.54 1.66
C GLY A 63 13.26 -6.46 1.05
N ARG A 64 13.14 -5.28 1.69
CA ARG A 64 12.35 -4.16 1.17
C ARG A 64 13.13 -3.36 0.14
N PHE A 65 12.43 -2.68 -0.77
CA PHE A 65 13.01 -1.67 -1.66
C PHE A 65 13.23 -0.32 -0.94
N SER A 66 13.72 -0.37 0.31
CA SER A 66 14.19 0.78 1.08
C SER A 66 15.30 0.39 2.06
N ASN A 67 15.99 1.36 2.66
CA ASN A 67 17.01 1.14 3.70
C ASN A 67 16.44 0.85 5.11
N GLY A 68 15.16 0.48 5.20
CA GLY A 68 14.43 0.27 6.44
C GLY A 68 12.94 0.06 6.18
N PRO A 69 12.09 0.23 7.21
CA PRO A 69 10.65 0.08 7.05
C PRO A 69 10.08 1.02 5.99
N ILE A 70 9.06 0.56 5.27
CA ILE A 70 8.39 1.30 4.20
C ILE A 70 7.03 1.85 4.65
N TRP A 71 6.42 2.68 3.81
CA TRP A 71 5.20 3.44 4.12
C TRP A 71 4.06 2.60 4.69
N VAL A 72 3.88 1.37 4.17
CA VAL A 72 2.81 0.46 4.60
C VAL A 72 2.98 -0.02 6.04
N GLU A 73 4.22 -0.15 6.52
CA GLU A 73 4.51 -0.50 7.92
C GLU A 73 4.20 0.68 8.84
N TYR A 74 4.59 1.90 8.44
CA TYR A 74 4.23 3.10 9.19
C TYR A 74 2.73 3.38 9.18
N LEU A 75 2.04 3.04 8.08
CA LEU A 75 0.59 3.13 8.01
C LEU A 75 -0.08 2.16 8.98
N ALA A 76 0.39 0.90 9.02
CA ALA A 76 -0.12 -0.10 9.95
C ALA A 76 0.04 0.36 11.42
N ASP A 77 1.21 0.86 11.78
CA ASP A 77 1.48 1.40 13.13
C ASP A 77 0.49 2.53 13.47
N LYS A 78 0.21 3.44 12.52
CA LYS A 78 -0.74 4.55 12.71
C LYS A 78 -2.20 4.11 12.78
N LEU A 79 -2.55 2.99 12.16
CA LEU A 79 -3.89 2.41 12.20
C LEU A 79 -4.08 1.44 13.38
N GLY A 80 -3.04 1.22 14.19
CA GLY A 80 -3.07 0.25 15.28
C GLY A 80 -3.12 -1.21 14.82
N ILE A 81 -2.69 -1.48 13.58
CA ILE A 81 -2.59 -2.82 13.03
C ILE A 81 -1.22 -3.36 13.40
N ASP A 82 -1.19 -4.42 14.22
CA ASP A 82 0.05 -5.05 14.64
C ASP A 82 0.80 -5.65 13.45
N ARG A 83 2.08 -5.36 13.32
CA ARG A 83 2.96 -5.86 12.25
C ARG A 83 3.81 -7.06 12.65
N ASN A 84 3.78 -7.44 13.93
CA ASN A 84 4.53 -8.60 14.41
C ASN A 84 3.90 -9.89 13.85
N PRO A 85 4.64 -10.70 13.07
CA PRO A 85 4.08 -11.88 12.43
C PRO A 85 3.62 -12.97 13.42
N VAL A 86 4.10 -12.94 14.67
CA VAL A 86 3.69 -13.89 15.72
C VAL A 86 2.27 -13.59 16.22
N THR A 87 1.95 -12.32 16.40
CA THR A 87 0.66 -11.84 16.94
C THR A 87 -0.33 -11.46 15.85
N ASN A 88 0.16 -11.10 14.66
CA ASN A 88 -0.63 -10.86 13.46
C ASN A 88 0.04 -11.48 12.22
N PRO A 89 -0.21 -12.77 11.94
CA PRO A 89 0.34 -13.43 10.76
C PRO A 89 -0.20 -12.85 9.44
N ASN A 90 -1.32 -12.12 9.46
CA ASN A 90 -1.95 -11.59 8.26
C ASN A 90 -1.22 -10.37 7.69
N PHE A 91 -0.50 -9.58 8.50
CA PHE A 91 0.10 -8.32 8.04
C PHE A 91 1.01 -8.52 6.81
N ALA A 92 1.99 -9.43 6.89
CA ALA A 92 2.84 -9.76 5.76
C ALA A 92 2.16 -10.72 4.77
N ALA A 93 1.32 -11.65 5.26
CA ALA A 93 0.68 -12.66 4.41
C ALA A 93 -0.34 -12.06 3.43
N LYS A 94 -1.04 -10.98 3.79
CA LYS A 94 -1.94 -10.21 2.89
C LYS A 94 -1.24 -9.05 2.16
N ASN A 95 0.08 -9.03 2.30
CA ASN A 95 1.12 -8.28 1.62
C ASN A 95 1.36 -8.54 0.11
N PHE A 96 0.38 -8.70 -0.78
CA PHE A 96 0.64 -9.30 -2.11
C PHE A 96 1.57 -8.53 -3.06
N ALA A 97 2.01 -7.32 -2.71
CA ALA A 97 2.93 -6.54 -3.52
C ALA A 97 4.28 -7.23 -3.73
N ILE A 98 4.77 -7.21 -4.96
CA ILE A 98 6.07 -7.76 -5.33
C ILE A 98 6.81 -6.80 -6.25
N GLY A 99 8.10 -6.58 -5.97
CA GLY A 99 8.98 -5.72 -6.75
C GLY A 99 8.83 -5.88 -8.26
N GLY A 100 8.76 -4.77 -8.99
CA GLY A 100 8.70 -4.78 -10.44
C GLY A 100 7.33 -5.06 -11.08
N ALA A 101 6.27 -5.22 -10.29
CA ALA A 101 4.93 -5.43 -10.82
C ALA A 101 4.48 -4.23 -11.66
N THR A 102 4.02 -4.47 -12.89
CA THR A 102 3.23 -3.49 -13.65
C THR A 102 1.77 -3.58 -13.22
N THR A 103 0.94 -2.66 -13.71
CA THR A 103 -0.52 -2.74 -13.50
C THR A 103 -1.19 -3.87 -14.27
N SER A 104 -0.49 -4.61 -15.14
CA SER A 104 -1.07 -5.74 -15.87
C SER A 104 -0.74 -7.07 -15.19
N THR A 105 -0.76 -8.18 -15.93
CA THR A 105 -0.27 -9.49 -15.45
C THR A 105 1.25 -9.61 -15.49
N VAL A 106 1.94 -8.63 -16.10
CA VAL A 106 3.38 -8.68 -16.34
C VAL A 106 4.16 -8.12 -15.15
N ASN A 107 5.35 -8.66 -14.92
CA ASN A 107 6.30 -8.09 -13.98
C ASN A 107 7.69 -8.11 -14.62
N ILE A 108 8.44 -7.02 -14.47
CA ILE A 108 9.78 -6.88 -15.08
C ILE A 108 10.79 -7.91 -14.56
N GLY A 109 10.54 -8.49 -13.38
CA GLY A 109 11.34 -9.55 -12.77
C GLY A 109 11.02 -10.97 -13.24
N GLN A 110 9.99 -11.17 -14.09
CA GLN A 110 9.60 -12.49 -14.61
C GLN A 110 10.73 -13.32 -15.22
N PRO A 111 11.72 -12.73 -15.94
CA PRO A 111 12.85 -13.49 -16.45
C PRO A 111 13.71 -14.17 -15.36
N LEU A 112 13.64 -13.70 -14.10
CA LEU A 112 14.39 -14.27 -12.98
C LEU A 112 13.62 -15.40 -12.28
N SER A 113 12.30 -15.28 -12.19
CA SER A 113 11.43 -16.25 -11.54
C SER A 113 9.97 -16.04 -11.95
N SER A 114 9.24 -17.13 -12.15
CA SER A 114 7.79 -17.08 -12.42
C SER A 114 6.96 -16.60 -11.24
N SER A 115 7.55 -16.49 -10.04
CA SER A 115 6.88 -15.89 -8.87
C SER A 115 6.67 -14.38 -9.01
N PHE A 116 7.39 -13.72 -9.92
CA PHE A 116 7.15 -12.31 -10.24
C PHE A 116 5.88 -12.17 -11.07
N ILE A 117 4.87 -11.52 -10.49
CA ILE A 117 3.56 -11.33 -11.11
C ILE A 117 3.16 -9.85 -11.07
N GLY A 118 2.39 -9.42 -12.07
CA GLY A 118 1.83 -8.07 -12.11
C GLY A 118 0.61 -7.92 -11.18
N ILE A 119 0.17 -6.68 -10.96
CA ILE A 119 -0.89 -6.35 -9.99
C ILE A 119 -2.21 -7.06 -10.32
N GLN A 120 -2.56 -7.16 -11.60
CA GLN A 120 -3.77 -7.84 -12.03
C GLN A 120 -3.79 -9.29 -11.52
N THR A 121 -2.67 -10.00 -11.71
CA THR A 121 -2.52 -11.38 -11.23
C THR A 121 -2.48 -11.47 -9.71
N GLN A 122 -1.95 -10.46 -9.01
CA GLN A 122 -2.01 -10.42 -7.55
C GLN A 122 -3.48 -10.35 -7.07
N VAL A 123 -4.30 -9.50 -7.68
CA VAL A 123 -5.73 -9.35 -7.37
C VAL A 123 -6.51 -10.63 -7.70
N ASP A 124 -6.34 -11.14 -8.93
CA ASP A 124 -7.06 -12.32 -9.43
C ASP A 124 -6.77 -13.58 -8.59
N ASN A 125 -5.51 -13.80 -8.19
CA ASN A 125 -5.11 -14.99 -7.45
C ASN A 125 -5.38 -14.90 -5.94
N ASN A 126 -5.62 -13.71 -5.41
CA ASN A 126 -5.79 -13.49 -3.97
C ASN A 126 -7.08 -12.72 -3.66
N PRO A 127 -8.26 -13.28 -3.99
CA PRO A 127 -9.54 -12.64 -3.69
C PRO A 127 -9.77 -12.65 -2.17
N ILE A 128 -9.72 -11.47 -1.57
CA ILE A 128 -10.07 -11.27 -0.16
C ILE A 128 -11.41 -10.53 -0.09
N SER A 129 -12.37 -11.09 0.66
CA SER A 129 -13.65 -10.45 0.96
C SER A 129 -13.69 -10.11 2.44
N ASP A 130 -13.38 -8.86 2.76
CA ASP A 130 -13.45 -8.31 4.11
C ASP A 130 -13.87 -6.82 4.03
N PRO A 131 -15.16 -6.52 4.22
CA PRO A 131 -15.66 -5.15 4.18
C PRO A 131 -15.01 -4.22 5.21
N ALA A 132 -14.41 -4.76 6.29
CA ALA A 132 -13.72 -3.98 7.33
C ALA A 132 -12.22 -3.79 7.05
N ALA A 133 -11.66 -4.42 6.00
CA ALA A 133 -10.27 -4.24 5.63
C ALA A 133 -10.05 -2.90 4.90
N LEU A 134 -8.83 -2.37 5.00
CA LEU A 134 -8.34 -1.35 4.10
C LEU A 134 -7.56 -2.03 2.97
N TYR A 135 -8.13 -1.98 1.76
CA TYR A 135 -7.47 -2.45 0.55
C TYR A 135 -6.56 -1.35 0.03
N VAL A 136 -5.35 -1.71 -0.35
CA VAL A 136 -4.36 -0.82 -0.94
C VAL A 136 -4.03 -1.35 -2.32
N ILE A 137 -4.11 -0.48 -3.33
CA ILE A 137 -3.64 -0.79 -4.68
C ILE A 137 -2.75 0.34 -5.17
N TRP A 138 -1.47 0.05 -5.42
CA TRP A 138 -0.51 1.06 -5.85
C TRP A 138 0.50 0.49 -6.83
N GLY A 139 0.50 1.05 -8.05
CA GLY A 139 1.44 0.69 -9.10
C GLY A 139 1.34 1.66 -10.28
N GLY A 140 2.08 1.34 -11.35
CA GLY A 140 2.15 2.16 -12.56
C GLY A 140 3.56 2.65 -12.89
N ALA A 141 4.45 2.77 -11.89
CA ALA A 141 5.82 3.23 -12.15
C ALA A 141 6.57 2.26 -13.07
N ASN A 142 6.41 0.95 -12.85
CA ASN A 142 7.06 -0.06 -13.67
C ASN A 142 6.53 -0.08 -15.10
N ASP A 143 5.25 0.22 -15.32
CA ASP A 143 4.65 0.34 -16.66
C ASP A 143 5.41 1.35 -17.52
N TYR A 144 5.70 2.54 -16.96
CA TYR A 144 6.42 3.60 -17.66
C TYR A 144 7.94 3.39 -17.71
N LEU A 145 8.56 3.05 -16.58
CA LEU A 145 10.03 3.05 -16.46
C LEU A 145 10.68 1.93 -17.24
N LEU A 146 10.08 0.73 -17.22
CA LEU A 146 10.68 -0.49 -17.79
C LEU A 146 9.67 -1.37 -18.55
N GLY A 147 8.37 -1.13 -18.39
CA GLY A 147 7.29 -1.84 -19.07
C GLY A 147 6.96 -1.29 -20.47
N GLY A 148 7.61 -0.20 -20.88
CA GLY A 148 7.48 0.37 -22.23
C GLY A 148 6.14 1.06 -22.52
N VAL A 149 5.30 1.28 -21.50
CA VAL A 149 4.04 1.99 -21.64
C VAL A 149 4.31 3.50 -21.71
N THR A 150 3.71 4.17 -22.69
CA THR A 150 3.80 5.63 -22.85
C THR A 150 2.44 6.31 -22.75
N ASP A 151 1.36 5.58 -23.04
CA ASP A 151 -0.01 6.06 -22.90
C ASP A 151 -0.49 5.84 -21.46
N PRO A 152 -0.79 6.92 -20.70
CA PRO A 152 -1.24 6.80 -19.32
C PRO A 152 -2.62 6.17 -19.17
N THR A 153 -3.42 6.10 -20.24
CA THR A 153 -4.75 5.49 -20.18
C THR A 153 -4.68 3.99 -19.91
N THR A 154 -3.59 3.31 -20.31
CA THR A 154 -3.40 1.88 -20.10
C THR A 154 -3.30 1.51 -18.62
N PRO A 155 -2.35 2.03 -17.82
CA PRO A 155 -2.25 1.67 -16.41
C PRO A 155 -3.43 2.17 -15.59
N VAL A 156 -4.04 3.30 -15.98
CA VAL A 156 -5.27 3.81 -15.34
C VAL A 156 -6.43 2.84 -15.54
N ALA A 157 -6.63 2.34 -16.77
CA ALA A 157 -7.69 1.38 -17.07
C ALA A 157 -7.50 0.04 -16.34
N ASN A 158 -6.26 -0.45 -16.24
CA ASN A 158 -5.94 -1.67 -15.50
C ASN A 158 -6.29 -1.53 -14.01
N LEU A 159 -5.78 -0.48 -13.35
CA LEU A 159 -6.07 -0.21 -11.93
C LEU A 159 -7.57 -0.01 -11.69
N ALA A 160 -8.29 0.67 -12.58
CA ALA A 160 -9.74 0.85 -12.48
C ALA A 160 -10.49 -0.50 -12.58
N GLY A 161 -10.03 -1.40 -13.45
CA GLY A 161 -10.56 -2.76 -13.56
C GLY A 161 -10.34 -3.57 -12.28
N GLU A 162 -9.12 -3.55 -11.74
CA GLU A 162 -8.76 -4.22 -10.49
C GLU A 162 -9.56 -3.69 -9.29
N ILE A 163 -9.73 -2.37 -9.19
CA ILE A 163 -10.60 -1.73 -8.19
C ILE A 163 -12.04 -2.22 -8.33
N THR A 164 -12.55 -2.31 -9.57
CA THR A 164 -13.90 -2.82 -9.84
C THR A 164 -14.05 -4.28 -9.36
N THR A 165 -13.03 -5.11 -9.60
CA THR A 165 -12.98 -6.49 -9.07
C THR A 165 -13.03 -6.50 -7.54
N LEU A 166 -12.22 -5.69 -6.86
CA LEU A 166 -12.21 -5.60 -5.40
C LEU A 166 -13.57 -5.15 -4.84
N ILE A 167 -14.21 -4.16 -5.45
CA ILE A 167 -15.57 -3.72 -5.09
C ILE A 167 -16.56 -4.87 -5.27
N GLY A 168 -16.46 -5.63 -6.37
CA GLY A 168 -17.27 -6.81 -6.62
C GLY A 168 -17.09 -7.92 -5.56
N LEU A 169 -15.92 -7.99 -4.92
CA LEU A 169 -15.63 -8.89 -3.80
C LEU A 169 -16.08 -8.33 -2.43
N GLY A 170 -16.64 -7.13 -2.38
CA GLY A 170 -17.15 -6.50 -1.16
C GLY A 170 -16.18 -5.54 -0.47
N ALA A 171 -15.09 -5.13 -1.13
CA ALA A 171 -14.21 -4.08 -0.61
C ALA A 171 -14.98 -2.74 -0.51
N THR A 172 -14.96 -2.12 0.68
CA THR A 172 -15.62 -0.81 0.92
C THR A 172 -14.63 0.31 1.23
N ASN A 173 -13.41 -0.02 1.62
CA ASN A 173 -12.35 0.94 1.91
C ASN A 173 -11.15 0.62 1.02
N ILE A 174 -10.87 1.52 0.06
CA ILE A 174 -9.80 1.34 -0.92
C ILE A 174 -8.93 2.60 -0.92
N LEU A 175 -7.63 2.43 -0.67
CA LEU A 175 -6.60 3.45 -0.79
C LEU A 175 -5.87 3.27 -2.13
N VAL A 176 -5.90 4.30 -2.96
CA VAL A 176 -5.24 4.33 -4.28
C VAL A 176 -4.28 5.53 -4.31
N PRO A 177 -3.00 5.35 -3.98
CA PRO A 177 -2.03 6.44 -4.05
C PRO A 177 -1.69 6.80 -5.50
N ASN A 178 -1.42 8.08 -5.76
CA ASN A 178 -0.86 8.52 -7.03
C ASN A 178 0.63 8.17 -7.15
N LEU A 179 1.15 8.14 -8.37
CA LEU A 179 2.59 7.97 -8.59
C LEU A 179 3.38 9.20 -8.08
N PRO A 180 4.59 8.99 -7.54
CA PRO A 180 5.53 10.08 -7.34
C PRO A 180 5.91 10.70 -8.69
N ASN A 181 6.49 11.91 -8.66
CA ASN A 181 6.97 12.54 -9.89
C ASN A 181 8.12 11.72 -10.50
N LEU A 182 7.79 10.89 -11.51
CA LEU A 182 8.75 10.01 -12.16
C LEU A 182 9.82 10.77 -12.94
N GLY A 183 9.59 12.03 -13.31
CA GLY A 183 10.60 12.88 -13.96
C GLY A 183 11.63 13.46 -12.99
N ALA A 184 11.40 13.37 -11.68
CA ALA A 184 12.32 13.90 -10.66
C ALA A 184 13.26 12.83 -10.08
N LEU A 185 13.16 11.57 -10.53
CA LEU A 185 14.01 10.48 -10.04
C LEU A 185 15.46 10.69 -10.51
N PRO A 186 16.47 10.29 -9.73
CA PRO A 186 17.87 10.36 -10.19
C PRO A 186 18.13 9.69 -11.54
N SER A 187 17.40 8.61 -11.86
CA SER A 187 17.52 7.87 -13.13
C SER A 187 16.88 8.57 -14.33
N THR A 188 15.97 9.53 -14.12
CA THR A 188 15.14 10.13 -15.19
C THR A 188 15.28 11.65 -15.29
N ARG A 189 15.73 12.34 -14.24
CA ARG A 189 15.79 13.80 -14.15
C ARG A 189 16.64 14.52 -15.19
N ASN A 190 17.46 13.78 -15.95
CA ASN A 190 18.33 14.30 -17.00
C ASN A 190 17.96 13.75 -18.39
N LEU A 191 16.80 13.10 -18.56
CA LEU A 191 16.35 12.53 -19.83
C LEU A 191 15.46 13.47 -20.66
N GLY A 192 15.27 14.71 -20.21
CA GLY A 192 14.47 15.75 -20.86
C GLY A 192 15.29 16.95 -21.29
#